data_AF-A0A7V2TB38-F1
#
_entry.id   AF-A0A7V2TB38-F1
#
_cell.length_a   1.000
_cell.length_b   1.000
_cell.length_c   1.000
_cell.angle_alpha   90.00
_cell.angle_beta   90.00
_cell.angle_gamma   90.00
#
_symmetry.space_group_name_H-M   'P 1'
#
loop_
_entity.id
_entity.type
_entity.pdbx_description
1 polymer ?
#
loop_
_entity_poly.entity_id
_entity_poly.type
_entity_poly.pdbx_seq_one_letter_code
_entity_poly.pdbx_strand_id
1 'polypeptide(L)'
;MSYEGNANTAGVRAVLTLVVSLIVSGEAGAIGKFRATPAELRLLPAYCAPRAQPWGNDSSRPEVRRWFQVFGKDYVHMHHYCLAMLKLRRAPMIADARERRAAYVVARNNLLYMEKNVSRGFLLWPELKVLLAEAYRGLGDRARAVAAAQQALALKPDYARAAAFLADEWVEMGRPEEARRVLEGAIKRGARARSLARRLACLEGRGRRCPAGYRSNGSRGGR
;
A
#
# COMPACT_ATOMS: atom_id res chain seq x y z
N MET A 1 -55.53 -70.26 -7.41
CA MET A 1 -55.95 -69.57 -6.17
C MET A 1 -54.70 -69.04 -5.48
N SER A 2 -54.40 -67.76 -5.65
CA SER A 2 -53.55 -66.91 -4.78
C SER A 2 -53.56 -65.52 -5.42
N TYR A 3 -54.07 -64.57 -4.63
CA TYR A 3 -54.23 -63.14 -4.92
C TYR A 3 -52.89 -62.40 -4.90
N GLU A 4 -52.77 -61.32 -5.67
CA GLU A 4 -52.07 -60.04 -5.38
C GLU A 4 -52.05 -59.24 -6.69
N GLY A 5 -52.27 -57.92 -6.76
CA GLY A 5 -52.30 -56.85 -5.78
C GLY A 5 -51.98 -55.58 -6.57
N ASN A 6 -52.96 -54.70 -6.73
CA ASN A 6 -52.89 -53.51 -7.58
C ASN A 6 -52.06 -52.41 -6.87
N ALA A 7 -51.01 -51.88 -7.52
CA ALA A 7 -50.20 -50.79 -6.98
C ALA A 7 -50.17 -49.60 -7.94
N ASN A 8 -51.03 -48.61 -7.65
CA ASN A 8 -50.96 -47.24 -8.15
C ASN A 8 -49.67 -46.59 -7.64
N THR A 9 -48.78 -46.18 -8.55
CA THR A 9 -47.64 -45.32 -8.21
C THR A 9 -47.93 -43.88 -8.64
N ALA A 10 -48.24 -43.03 -7.66
CA ALA A 10 -48.31 -41.59 -7.83
C ALA A 10 -46.88 -41.02 -7.77
N GLY A 11 -46.48 -40.30 -8.82
CA GLY A 11 -45.16 -39.68 -8.96
C GLY A 11 -44.97 -38.52 -8.00
N VAL A 12 -43.94 -38.59 -7.17
CA VAL A 12 -43.40 -37.43 -6.43
C VAL A 12 -42.19 -36.91 -7.21
N ARG A 13 -42.34 -35.78 -7.89
CA ARG A 13 -41.22 -35.06 -8.49
C ARG A 13 -40.42 -34.37 -7.38
N ALA A 14 -39.25 -34.91 -7.05
CA ALA A 14 -38.28 -34.25 -6.19
C ALA A 14 -37.71 -33.03 -6.92
N VAL A 15 -38.06 -31.82 -6.44
CA VAL A 15 -37.42 -30.58 -6.87
C VAL A 15 -36.09 -30.47 -6.11
N LEU A 16 -34.99 -30.75 -6.80
CA LEU A 16 -33.64 -30.64 -6.27
C LEU A 16 -33.23 -29.16 -6.26
N THR A 17 -33.46 -28.46 -5.15
CA THR A 17 -33.01 -27.07 -4.98
C THR A 17 -31.48 -27.07 -4.81
N LEU A 18 -30.76 -26.78 -5.89
CA LEU A 18 -29.30 -26.63 -5.87
C LEU A 18 -28.94 -25.36 -5.09
N VAL A 19 -28.66 -25.49 -3.80
CA VAL A 19 -28.05 -24.40 -3.01
C VAL A 19 -26.60 -24.27 -3.45
N VAL A 20 -26.35 -23.41 -4.44
CA VAL A 20 -24.99 -22.98 -4.79
C VAL A 20 -24.47 -22.18 -3.61
N SER A 21 -23.72 -22.84 -2.73
CA SER A 21 -22.93 -22.16 -1.71
C SER A 21 -21.94 -21.26 -2.41
N LEU A 22 -22.20 -19.94 -2.37
CA LEU A 22 -21.22 -18.91 -2.69
C LEU A 22 -20.10 -19.02 -1.66
N ILE A 23 -19.11 -19.85 -1.96
CA ILE A 23 -17.81 -19.80 -1.30
C ILE A 23 -17.26 -18.42 -1.64
N VAL A 24 -17.41 -17.47 -0.70
CA VAL A 24 -16.63 -16.24 -0.68
C VAL A 24 -15.19 -16.70 -0.52
N SER A 25 -14.54 -16.94 -1.65
CA SER A 25 -13.14 -17.30 -1.71
C SER A 25 -12.41 -16.14 -1.05
N GLY A 26 -11.88 -16.39 0.15
CA GLY A 26 -11.12 -15.42 0.90
C GLY A 26 -10.04 -14.82 0.01
N GLU A 27 -9.73 -13.54 0.26
CA GLU A 27 -8.66 -12.77 -0.37
C GLU A 27 -7.26 -13.31 0.01
N ALA A 28 -7.07 -14.62 -0.04
CA ALA A 28 -5.86 -15.31 0.32
C ALA A 28 -4.77 -14.97 -0.70
N GLY A 29 -3.85 -14.09 -0.28
CA GLY A 29 -2.47 -14.11 -0.76
C GLY A 29 -2.21 -13.77 -2.22
N ALA A 30 -3.07 -13.01 -2.92
CA ALA A 30 -2.82 -12.67 -4.32
C ALA A 30 -1.52 -11.85 -4.50
N ILE A 31 -0.43 -12.55 -4.83
CA ILE A 31 0.85 -12.00 -5.28
C ILE A 31 0.77 -11.96 -6.82
N GLY A 32 0.34 -10.82 -7.37
CA GLY A 32 0.19 -10.65 -8.81
C GLY A 32 1.52 -10.66 -9.59
N LYS A 33 1.44 -10.74 -10.93
CA LYS A 33 2.61 -10.53 -11.81
C LYS A 33 2.89 -9.02 -11.96
N PHE A 34 4.15 -8.63 -11.94
CA PHE A 34 4.54 -7.25 -12.22
C PHE A 34 4.42 -6.96 -13.72
N ARG A 35 3.36 -6.25 -14.11
CA ARG A 35 3.06 -5.85 -15.49
C ARG A 35 2.83 -4.34 -15.54
N ALA A 36 3.81 -3.62 -16.08
CA ALA A 36 3.80 -2.17 -16.21
C ALA A 36 3.90 -1.77 -17.69
N THR A 37 3.16 -0.74 -18.08
CA THR A 37 3.33 -0.09 -19.39
C THR A 37 4.61 0.75 -19.42
N PRO A 38 5.14 1.11 -20.60
CA PRO A 38 6.29 2.02 -20.69
C PRO A 38 6.06 3.38 -20.02
N ALA A 39 4.82 3.90 -20.03
CA ALA A 39 4.47 5.14 -19.34
C ALA A 39 4.55 5.00 -17.81
N GLU A 40 4.07 3.88 -17.27
CA GLU A 40 4.11 3.61 -15.84
C GLU A 40 5.52 3.34 -15.34
N LEU A 41 6.36 2.66 -16.14
CA LEU A 41 7.77 2.43 -15.79
C LEU A 41 8.54 3.75 -15.62
N ARG A 42 8.22 4.79 -16.39
CA ARG A 42 8.80 6.12 -16.24
C ARG A 42 8.45 6.80 -14.90
N LEU A 43 7.39 6.35 -14.23
CA LEU A 43 6.95 6.86 -12.93
C LEU A 43 7.48 6.03 -11.75
N LEU A 44 8.17 4.92 -12.03
CA LEU A 44 8.77 4.06 -11.03
C LEU A 44 10.29 4.30 -10.96
N PRO A 45 10.93 3.98 -9.82
CA PRO A 45 12.38 4.00 -9.72
C PRO A 45 13.04 3.13 -10.78
N ALA A 46 14.20 3.55 -11.30
CA ALA A 46 14.88 2.91 -12.42
C ALA A 46 15.17 1.41 -12.18
N TYR A 47 15.34 0.98 -10.93
CA TYR A 47 15.53 -0.44 -10.57
C TYR A 47 14.32 -1.34 -10.86
N CYS A 48 13.15 -0.77 -11.12
CA CYS A 48 11.96 -1.53 -11.49
C CYS A 48 11.93 -1.93 -12.96
N ALA A 49 12.53 -1.15 -13.86
CA ALA A 49 12.40 -1.39 -15.29
C ALA A 49 12.90 -2.78 -15.72
N PRO A 50 14.08 -3.28 -15.27
CA PRO A 50 14.52 -4.64 -15.60
C PRO A 50 13.55 -5.72 -15.08
N ARG A 51 12.96 -5.52 -13.89
CA ARG A 51 12.04 -6.49 -13.28
C ARG A 51 10.68 -6.61 -13.98
N ALA A 52 10.32 -5.67 -14.84
CA ALA A 52 9.11 -5.75 -15.65
C ALA A 52 9.29 -6.61 -16.92
N GLN A 53 10.52 -7.01 -17.24
CA GLN A 53 10.86 -7.66 -18.50
C GLN A 53 10.82 -9.18 -18.37
N PRO A 54 10.56 -9.93 -19.47
CA PRO A 54 10.62 -11.40 -19.46
C PRO A 54 11.98 -11.94 -19.00
N TRP A 55 13.06 -11.21 -19.32
CA TRP A 55 14.43 -11.51 -18.92
C TRP A 55 14.83 -10.90 -17.58
N GLY A 56 13.91 -10.31 -16.82
CA GLY A 56 14.23 -9.55 -15.59
C GLY A 56 14.88 -10.35 -14.46
N ASN A 57 14.92 -11.68 -14.58
CA ASN A 57 15.60 -12.58 -13.64
C ASN A 57 16.98 -13.05 -14.14
N ASP A 58 17.37 -12.71 -15.38
CA ASP A 58 18.67 -13.05 -15.95
C ASP A 58 19.77 -12.14 -15.39
N SER A 59 20.48 -12.64 -14.38
CA SER A 59 21.58 -11.91 -13.73
C SER A 59 22.81 -11.70 -14.63
N SER A 60 22.86 -12.34 -15.81
CA SER A 60 23.94 -12.11 -16.77
C SER A 60 23.82 -10.75 -17.47
N ARG A 61 22.59 -10.22 -17.58
CA ARG A 61 22.27 -8.94 -18.23
C ARG A 61 22.87 -7.76 -17.45
N PRO A 62 23.57 -6.83 -18.12
CA PRO A 62 24.15 -5.65 -17.46
C PRO A 62 23.13 -4.83 -16.66
N GLU A 63 21.91 -4.67 -17.17
CA GLU A 63 20.83 -3.91 -16.56
C GLU A 63 20.35 -4.53 -15.25
N VAL A 64 20.35 -5.86 -15.17
CA VAL A 64 19.97 -6.62 -13.96
C VAL A 64 21.15 -6.65 -12.99
N ARG A 65 22.36 -6.94 -13.48
CA ARG A 65 23.60 -7.03 -12.70
C ARG A 65 23.91 -5.73 -11.95
N ARG A 66 23.70 -4.59 -12.60
CA ARG A 66 23.85 -3.26 -11.99
C ARG A 66 23.07 -3.13 -10.68
N TRP A 67 21.84 -3.62 -10.64
CA TRP A 67 21.01 -3.50 -9.43
C TRP A 67 21.28 -4.60 -8.41
N PHE A 68 21.81 -5.76 -8.83
CA PHE A 68 22.41 -6.72 -7.89
C PHE A 68 23.61 -6.13 -7.15
N GLN A 69 24.40 -5.23 -7.76
CA GLN A 69 25.49 -4.55 -7.05
C GLN A 69 24.98 -3.57 -5.98
N VAL A 70 23.76 -3.03 -6.14
CA VAL A 70 23.15 -2.10 -5.19
C VAL A 70 22.39 -2.83 -4.08
N PHE A 71 21.55 -3.79 -4.44
CA PHE A 71 20.65 -4.48 -3.51
C PHE A 71 21.12 -5.87 -3.10
N GLY A 72 22.23 -6.37 -3.66
CA GLY A 72 22.68 -7.73 -3.44
C GLY A 72 21.62 -8.75 -3.85
N LYS A 73 21.55 -9.85 -3.08
CA LYS A 73 20.57 -10.92 -3.29
C LYS A 73 19.12 -10.44 -3.14
N ASP A 74 18.86 -9.38 -2.38
CA ASP A 74 17.49 -8.84 -2.19
C ASP A 74 16.87 -8.38 -3.51
N TYR A 75 17.69 -8.09 -4.54
CA TYR A 75 17.19 -7.66 -5.84
C TYR A 75 16.23 -8.68 -6.48
N VAL A 76 16.35 -9.98 -6.18
CA VAL A 76 15.46 -11.02 -6.73
C VAL A 76 14.00 -10.80 -6.34
N HIS A 77 13.76 -10.26 -5.16
CA HIS A 77 12.41 -10.02 -4.63
C HIS A 77 11.81 -8.68 -5.12
N MET A 78 12.63 -7.79 -5.70
CA MET A 78 12.22 -6.40 -6.01
C MET A 78 11.06 -6.27 -6.99
N HIS A 79 10.68 -7.31 -7.73
CA HIS A 79 9.46 -7.29 -8.53
C HIS A 79 8.18 -7.17 -7.67
N HIS A 80 8.16 -7.72 -6.45
CA HIS A 80 7.07 -7.50 -5.49
C HIS A 80 7.00 -6.06 -5.03
N TYR A 81 8.16 -5.49 -4.68
CA TYR A 81 8.28 -4.08 -4.29
C TYR A 81 7.80 -3.13 -5.40
N CYS A 82 8.24 -3.37 -6.64
CA CYS A 82 7.84 -2.59 -7.80
C CYS A 82 6.35 -2.75 -8.15
N LEU A 83 5.81 -3.97 -8.05
CA LEU A 83 4.37 -4.21 -8.21
C LEU A 83 3.55 -3.47 -7.14
N ALA A 84 4.00 -3.45 -5.88
CA ALA A 84 3.31 -2.74 -4.83
C ALA A 84 3.26 -1.24 -5.10
N MET A 85 4.38 -0.61 -5.49
CA MET A 85 4.40 0.81 -5.88
C MET A 85 3.45 1.09 -7.06
N LEU A 86 3.43 0.21 -8.07
CA LEU A 86 2.51 0.36 -9.20
C LEU A 86 1.05 0.29 -8.75
N LYS A 87 0.70 -0.68 -7.89
CA LYS A 87 -0.65 -0.84 -7.36
C LYS A 87 -1.09 0.35 -6.50
N LEU A 88 -0.21 0.86 -5.64
CA LEU A 88 -0.47 2.07 -4.84
C LEU A 88 -0.70 3.32 -5.70
N ARG A 89 0.00 3.45 -6.83
CA ARG A 89 -0.22 4.54 -7.79
C ARG A 89 -1.53 4.41 -8.55
N ARG A 90 -1.93 3.19 -8.93
CA ARG A 90 -3.17 2.93 -9.66
C ARG A 90 -4.41 3.05 -8.79
N ALA A 91 -4.34 2.57 -7.54
CA ALA A 91 -5.52 2.40 -6.70
C ALA A 91 -6.37 3.68 -6.53
N PRO A 92 -5.82 4.89 -6.33
CA PRO A 92 -6.61 6.12 -6.26
C PRO A 92 -7.40 6.45 -7.54
N MET A 93 -6.97 5.93 -8.69
CA MET A 93 -7.61 6.16 -9.99
C MET A 93 -8.69 5.13 -10.34
N ILE A 94 -8.83 4.06 -9.54
CA ILE A 94 -9.82 3.02 -9.77
C ILE A 94 -11.16 3.49 -9.19
N ALA A 95 -12.18 3.63 -10.04
CA ALA A 95 -13.51 4.08 -9.65
C ALA A 95 -14.24 3.04 -8.78
N ASP A 96 -14.23 1.77 -9.22
CA ASP A 96 -14.89 0.69 -8.49
C ASP A 96 -14.23 0.44 -7.13
N ALA A 97 -15.04 0.45 -6.07
CA ALA A 97 -14.54 0.36 -4.70
C ALA A 97 -13.95 -1.02 -4.38
N ARG A 98 -14.53 -2.09 -4.93
CA ARG A 98 -14.06 -3.46 -4.71
C ARG A 98 -12.71 -3.69 -5.39
N GLU A 99 -12.58 -3.26 -6.64
CA GLU A 99 -11.34 -3.34 -7.40
C GLU A 99 -10.25 -2.45 -6.77
N ARG A 100 -10.61 -1.24 -6.33
CA ARG A 100 -9.68 -0.35 -5.61
C ARG A 100 -9.17 -1.00 -4.32
N ARG A 101 -10.07 -1.59 -3.52
CA ARG A 101 -9.69 -2.31 -2.30
C ARG A 101 -8.78 -3.50 -2.64
N ALA A 102 -9.11 -4.28 -3.67
CA ALA A 102 -8.29 -5.39 -4.13
C ALA A 102 -6.88 -4.94 -4.56
N ALA A 103 -6.74 -3.77 -5.19
CA ALA A 103 -5.44 -3.21 -5.54
C ALA A 103 -4.58 -2.90 -4.29
N TYR A 104 -5.17 -2.33 -3.24
CA TYR A 104 -4.46 -2.11 -1.97
C TYR A 104 -4.11 -3.42 -1.26
N VAL A 105 -4.98 -4.44 -1.31
CA VAL A 105 -4.67 -5.80 -0.80
C VAL A 105 -3.45 -6.38 -1.50
N VAL A 106 -3.39 -6.30 -2.84
CA VAL A 106 -2.23 -6.78 -3.60
C VAL A 106 -0.97 -6.00 -3.23
N ALA A 107 -1.04 -4.67 -3.10
CA ALA A 107 0.10 -3.86 -2.69
C ALA A 107 0.63 -4.28 -1.32
N ARG A 108 -0.25 -4.34 -0.30
CA ARG A 108 0.09 -4.78 1.06
C ARG A 108 0.74 -6.16 1.06
N ASN A 109 0.13 -7.14 0.39
CA ASN A 109 0.62 -8.52 0.41
C ASN A 109 2.03 -8.63 -0.21
N ASN A 110 2.31 -7.88 -1.27
CA ASN A 110 3.64 -7.84 -1.87
C ASN A 110 4.68 -7.16 -0.97
N LEU A 111 4.29 -6.11 -0.23
CA LEU A 111 5.19 -5.46 0.73
C LEU A 111 5.47 -6.31 1.97
N LEU A 112 4.46 -7.06 2.45
CA LEU A 112 4.65 -8.05 3.52
C LEU A 112 5.54 -9.21 3.07
N TYR A 113 5.43 -9.63 1.80
CA TYR A 113 6.39 -10.57 1.22
C TYR A 113 7.81 -9.98 1.25
N MET A 114 7.99 -8.73 0.80
CA MET A 114 9.31 -8.08 0.85
C MET A 114 9.86 -8.05 2.27
N GLU A 115 9.07 -7.59 3.24
CA GLU A 115 9.45 -7.53 4.65
C GLU A 115 9.90 -8.89 5.21
N LYS A 116 9.25 -9.98 4.79
CA LYS A 116 9.62 -11.34 5.24
C LYS A 116 10.90 -11.88 4.59
N ASN A 117 11.19 -11.48 3.34
CA ASN A 117 12.18 -12.16 2.50
C ASN A 117 13.46 -11.36 2.24
N VAL A 118 13.45 -10.04 2.42
CA VAL A 118 14.68 -9.25 2.27
C VAL A 118 15.56 -9.31 3.51
N SER A 119 16.85 -9.09 3.30
CA SER A 119 17.83 -9.07 4.37
C SER A 119 17.60 -7.93 5.37
N ARG A 120 18.15 -8.09 6.59
CA ARG A 120 18.16 -7.02 7.61
C ARG A 120 18.86 -5.74 7.11
N GLY A 121 19.79 -5.87 6.17
CA GLY A 121 20.53 -4.75 5.56
C GLY A 121 19.83 -4.09 4.37
N PHE A 122 18.59 -4.48 4.05
CA PHE A 122 17.88 -3.97 2.88
C PHE A 122 17.76 -2.44 2.86
N LEU A 123 18.30 -1.81 1.81
CA LEU A 123 18.48 -0.36 1.73
C LEU A 123 17.17 0.44 1.78
N LEU A 124 16.05 -0.16 1.39
CA LEU A 124 14.75 0.53 1.27
C LEU A 124 13.81 0.24 2.44
N TRP A 125 14.32 -0.24 3.58
CA TRP A 125 13.53 -0.50 4.78
C TRP A 125 12.58 0.66 5.18
N PRO A 126 13.04 1.93 5.31
CA PRO A 126 12.15 3.04 5.67
C PRO A 126 11.04 3.29 4.62
N GLU A 127 11.39 3.22 3.33
CA GLU A 127 10.44 3.43 2.24
C GLU A 127 9.42 2.28 2.17
N LEU A 128 9.86 1.02 2.32
CA LEU A 128 9.00 -0.16 2.39
C LEU A 128 7.92 0.03 3.46
N LYS A 129 8.31 0.49 4.65
CA LYS A 129 7.40 0.76 5.77
C LYS A 129 6.41 1.89 5.46
N VAL A 130 6.82 2.94 4.73
CA VAL A 130 5.89 3.98 4.26
C VAL A 130 4.91 3.44 3.22
N LEU A 131 5.36 2.62 2.28
CA LEU A 131 4.47 1.99 1.29
C LEU A 131 3.45 1.05 1.98
N LEU A 132 3.86 0.34 3.04
CA LEU A 132 2.92 -0.44 3.87
C LEU A 132 1.90 0.48 4.53
N ALA A 133 2.34 1.62 5.07
CA ALA A 133 1.46 2.60 5.67
C ALA A 133 0.40 3.12 4.67
N GLU A 134 0.82 3.45 3.44
CA GLU A 134 -0.08 3.84 2.35
C GLU A 134 -1.08 2.73 2.00
N ALA A 135 -0.63 1.47 1.92
CA ALA A 135 -1.49 0.33 1.66
C ALA A 135 -2.53 0.13 2.78
N TYR A 136 -2.11 0.23 4.05
CA TYR A 136 -3.02 0.12 5.20
C TYR A 136 -4.04 1.26 5.24
N ARG A 137 -3.61 2.51 4.98
CA ARG A 137 -4.51 3.66 4.87
C ARG A 137 -5.54 3.46 3.76
N GLY A 138 -5.12 2.99 2.60
CA GLY A 138 -6.01 2.66 1.48
C GLY A 138 -7.05 1.56 1.79
N LEU A 139 -6.75 0.71 2.77
CA LEU A 139 -7.66 -0.32 3.28
C LEU A 139 -8.52 0.14 4.46
N GLY A 140 -8.38 1.40 4.90
CA GLY A 140 -9.07 1.94 6.07
C GLY A 140 -8.46 1.53 7.42
N ASP A 141 -7.33 0.83 7.43
CA ASP A 141 -6.66 0.39 8.66
C ASP A 141 -5.68 1.45 9.16
N ARG A 142 -6.23 2.50 9.77
CA ARG A 142 -5.45 3.65 10.27
C ARG A 142 -4.44 3.24 11.35
N ALA A 143 -4.78 2.28 12.20
CA ALA A 143 -3.90 1.80 13.27
C ALA A 143 -2.61 1.19 12.70
N ARG A 144 -2.72 0.28 11.72
CA ARG A 144 -1.54 -0.30 11.06
C ARG A 144 -0.81 0.70 10.17
N ALA A 145 -1.53 1.67 9.58
CA ALA A 145 -0.90 2.73 8.82
C ALA A 145 0.04 3.58 9.69
N VAL A 146 -0.43 4.04 10.85
CA VAL A 146 0.38 4.79 11.82
C VAL A 146 1.56 3.95 12.32
N ALA A 147 1.31 2.69 12.71
CA ALA A 147 2.37 1.82 13.22
C ALA A 147 3.48 1.59 12.19
N ALA A 148 3.13 1.34 10.92
CA ALA A 148 4.11 1.15 9.85
C ALA A 148 4.94 2.43 9.60
N ALA A 149 4.31 3.61 9.57
CA ALA A 149 5.05 4.86 9.39
C ALA A 149 5.92 5.23 10.62
N GLN A 150 5.51 4.85 11.84
CA GLN A 150 6.36 4.95 13.03
C GLN A 150 7.58 4.02 12.94
N GLN A 151 7.42 2.79 12.43
CA GLN A 151 8.55 1.89 12.18
C GLN A 151 9.52 2.49 11.15
N ALA A 152 9.02 3.18 10.11
CA ALA A 152 9.89 3.89 9.16
C ALA A 152 10.76 4.96 9.85
N LEU A 153 10.18 5.73 10.78
CA LEU A 153 10.93 6.72 11.58
C LEU A 153 11.85 6.07 12.63
N ALA A 154 11.52 4.89 13.15
CA ALA A 154 12.44 4.15 14.02
C ALA A 154 13.69 3.68 13.26
N LEU A 155 13.53 3.29 11.99
CA LEU A 155 14.62 2.87 11.11
C LEU A 155 15.44 4.06 10.61
N LYS A 156 14.76 5.17 10.30
CA LYS A 156 15.40 6.41 9.83
C LYS A 156 14.68 7.64 10.42
N PRO A 157 15.19 8.20 11.53
CA PRO A 157 14.50 9.25 12.29
C PRO A 157 14.27 10.59 11.58
N ASP A 158 15.02 10.85 10.50
CA ASP A 158 14.91 12.04 9.64
C ASP A 158 14.16 11.74 8.33
N TYR A 159 13.49 10.58 8.23
CA TYR A 159 12.85 10.17 6.99
C TYR A 159 11.61 11.00 6.66
N ALA A 160 11.80 12.01 5.83
CA ALA A 160 10.79 13.03 5.57
C ALA A 160 9.46 12.47 5.05
N ARG A 161 9.48 11.41 4.23
CA ARG A 161 8.23 10.84 3.71
C ARG A 161 7.38 10.22 4.82
N ALA A 162 7.99 9.53 5.78
CA ALA A 162 7.28 8.96 6.93
C ALA A 162 6.72 10.04 7.85
N ALA A 163 7.52 11.09 8.12
CA ALA A 163 7.05 12.23 8.91
C ALA A 163 5.87 12.96 8.25
N ALA A 164 5.93 13.17 6.92
CA ALA A 164 4.83 13.76 6.16
C ALA A 164 3.58 12.88 6.20
N PHE A 165 3.74 11.57 6.02
CA PHE A 165 2.64 10.60 6.08
C PHE A 165 1.95 10.63 7.44
N LEU A 166 2.69 10.51 8.54
CA LEU A 166 2.14 10.57 9.90
C LEU A 166 1.46 11.89 10.18
N ALA A 167 2.05 13.02 9.76
CA ALA A 167 1.44 14.32 9.95
C ALA A 167 0.09 14.44 9.23
N ASP A 168 0.00 13.96 7.98
CA ASP A 168 -1.25 13.95 7.22
C ASP A 168 -2.30 13.06 7.90
N GLU A 169 -1.91 11.86 8.34
CA GLU A 169 -2.78 10.90 9.03
C GLU A 169 -3.30 11.48 10.36
N TRP A 170 -2.44 12.15 11.14
CA TRP A 170 -2.86 12.82 12.38
C TRP A 170 -3.79 14.00 12.16
N VAL A 171 -3.56 14.81 11.13
CA VAL A 171 -4.47 15.91 10.76
C VAL A 171 -5.84 15.36 10.36
N GLU A 172 -5.89 14.29 9.56
CA GLU A 172 -7.15 13.63 9.17
C GLU A 172 -7.88 12.98 10.36
N MET A 173 -7.18 12.70 11.46
CA MET A 173 -7.78 12.23 12.72
C MET A 173 -8.15 13.37 13.69
N GLY A 174 -8.00 14.64 13.29
CA GLY A 174 -8.27 15.78 14.17
C GLY A 174 -7.24 15.96 15.28
N ARG A 175 -6.01 15.47 15.06
CA ARG A 175 -4.89 15.46 16.02
C ARG A 175 -3.72 16.33 15.53
N PRO A 176 -3.91 17.65 15.35
CA PRO A 176 -2.89 18.53 14.74
C PRO A 176 -1.63 18.71 15.60
N GLU A 177 -1.73 18.57 16.93
CA GLU A 177 -0.57 18.69 17.81
C GLU A 177 0.38 17.48 17.68
N GLU A 178 -0.14 16.28 17.47
CA GLU A 178 0.64 15.09 17.10
C GLU A 178 1.35 15.29 15.76
N ALA A 179 0.64 15.85 14.78
CA ALA A 179 1.22 16.18 13.48
C ALA A 179 2.39 17.15 13.64
N ARG A 180 2.21 18.23 14.43
CA ARG A 180 3.27 19.21 14.74
C ARG A 180 4.49 18.53 15.37
N ARG A 181 4.28 17.73 16.42
CA ARG A 181 5.38 17.01 17.12
C ARG A 181 6.19 16.12 16.19
N VAL A 182 5.54 15.38 15.30
CA VAL A 182 6.25 14.50 14.35
C VAL A 182 7.05 15.31 13.33
N LEU A 183 6.50 16.40 12.80
CA LEU A 183 7.19 17.27 11.84
C LEU A 183 8.42 17.92 12.46
N GLU A 184 8.27 18.55 13.63
CA GLU A 184 9.36 19.19 14.38
C GLU A 184 10.44 18.17 14.75
N GLY A 185 10.05 16.99 15.25
CA GLY A 185 10.97 15.93 15.61
C GLY A 185 11.81 15.44 14.43
N ALA A 186 11.20 15.27 13.25
CA ALA A 186 11.93 14.87 12.04
C ALA A 186 12.87 15.98 11.56
N ILE A 187 12.43 17.23 11.54
CA ILE A 187 13.25 18.39 11.14
C ILE A 187 14.45 18.55 12.07
N LYS A 188 14.24 18.47 13.39
CA LYS A 188 15.30 18.53 14.42
C LYS A 188 16.35 17.44 14.21
N ARG A 189 15.94 16.27 13.72
CA ARG A 189 16.83 15.14 13.43
C ARG A 189 17.50 15.20 12.05
N GLY A 190 17.25 16.26 11.28
CA GLY A 190 17.94 16.53 10.02
C GLY A 190 17.08 16.34 8.76
N ALA A 191 15.77 16.16 8.87
CA ALA A 191 14.91 15.99 7.69
C ALA A 191 14.88 17.27 6.84
N ARG A 192 15.56 17.27 5.70
CA ARG A 192 15.63 18.40 4.76
C ARG A 192 14.60 18.27 3.65
N ALA A 193 13.33 18.51 3.97
CA ALA A 193 12.26 18.51 2.97
C ALA A 193 11.33 19.73 3.11
N ARG A 194 11.23 20.54 2.05
CA ARG A 194 10.32 21.71 1.98
C ARG A 194 8.87 21.35 2.27
N SER A 195 8.47 20.10 2.00
CA SER A 195 7.14 19.58 2.27
C SER A 195 6.80 19.50 3.75
N LEU A 196 7.79 19.28 4.64
CA LEU A 196 7.59 19.26 6.10
C LEU A 196 7.44 20.68 6.65
N ALA A 197 8.36 21.58 6.27
CA ALA A 197 8.30 22.98 6.66
C ALA A 197 6.97 23.64 6.24
N ARG A 198 6.47 23.32 5.05
CA ARG A 198 5.15 23.79 4.58
C ARG A 198 4.01 23.27 5.46
N ARG A 199 4.00 21.98 5.81
CA ARG A 199 2.97 21.40 6.70
C ARG A 199 2.99 22.07 8.07
N LEU A 200 4.18 22.26 8.63
CA LEU A 200 4.36 22.92 9.92
C LEU A 200 3.84 24.36 9.89
N ALA A 201 4.24 25.15 8.88
CA ALA A 201 3.72 26.51 8.69
C ALA A 201 2.19 26.55 8.56
N CYS A 202 1.58 25.55 7.91
CA CYS A 202 0.12 25.46 7.82
C CYS A 202 -0.56 25.17 9.17
N LEU A 203 0.03 24.30 10.00
CA LEU A 203 -0.46 24.04 11.37
C LEU A 203 -0.31 25.26 12.30
N GLU A 204 0.57 26.19 11.96
CA GLU A 204 0.81 27.43 12.70
C GLU A 204 0.03 28.64 12.13
N GLY A 205 -0.75 28.44 11.07
CA GLY A 205 -1.49 29.53 10.43
C GLY A 205 -0.64 30.48 9.57
N ARG A 206 0.63 30.14 9.31
CA ARG A 206 1.60 30.93 8.52
C ARG A 206 1.80 30.37 7.10
N GLY A 207 1.19 29.22 6.80
CA GLY A 207 1.40 28.47 5.58
C GLY A 207 0.66 29.03 4.37
N ARG A 208 1.26 28.89 3.19
CA ARG A 208 0.61 29.12 1.89
C ARG A 208 0.54 27.79 1.13
N ARG A 209 -0.55 27.54 0.40
CA ARG A 209 -0.79 26.28 -0.36
C ARG A 209 -0.73 25.03 0.53
N CYS A 210 -1.59 25.01 1.54
CA CYS A 210 -1.65 23.94 2.52
C CYS A 210 -2.20 22.63 1.94
N PRO A 211 -1.68 21.45 2.33
CA PRO A 211 -2.31 20.18 2.00
C PRO A 211 -3.74 20.10 2.55
N ALA A 212 -4.56 19.22 1.98
CA ALA A 212 -5.91 18.98 2.47
C ALA A 212 -5.89 18.64 3.98
N GLY A 213 -6.88 19.16 4.73
CA GLY A 213 -6.98 19.00 6.19
C GLY A 213 -6.19 20.02 7.00
N TYR A 214 -5.16 20.66 6.44
CA TYR A 214 -4.37 21.68 7.13
C TYR A 214 -5.05 23.06 6.96
N ARG A 215 -6.10 23.35 7.75
CA ARG A 215 -6.67 24.70 7.83
C ARG A 215 -5.96 25.50 8.93
N SER A 216 -5.63 26.76 8.63
CA SER A 216 -5.26 27.75 9.63
C SER A 216 -6.47 28.04 10.53
N ASN A 217 -6.29 28.07 11.84
CA ASN A 217 -7.29 28.57 12.80
C ASN A 217 -7.64 30.08 12.63
N GLY A 218 -7.30 30.71 11.50
CA GLY A 218 -7.42 32.15 11.25
C GLY A 218 -8.67 32.62 10.50
N SER A 219 -9.73 31.82 10.38
CA SER A 219 -11.00 32.28 9.78
C SER A 219 -12.22 32.14 10.71
N ARG A 220 -12.00 32.15 12.03
CA ARG A 220 -13.05 32.38 13.03
C ARG A 220 -12.81 33.75 13.65
N GLY A 221 -13.37 34.79 13.05
CA GLY A 221 -13.33 36.16 13.58
C GLY A 221 -13.13 37.19 12.48
N GLY A 222 -14.22 37.69 11.88
CA GLY A 222 -14.13 38.74 10.88
C GLY A 222 -15.47 39.10 10.23
N ARG A 223 -16.24 39.93 10.96
CA ARG A 223 -17.51 40.61 10.64
C ARG A 223 -18.78 39.78 10.74
#